data_AF-W7C698-F1
#
_entry.id   AF-W7C698-F1
#
_cell.length_a   1.000
_cell.length_b   1.000
_cell.length_c   1.000
_cell.angle_alpha   90.00
_cell.angle_beta   90.00
_cell.angle_gamma   90.00
#
_symmetry.space_group_name_H-M   'P 1'
#
loop_
_entity.id
_entity.type
_entity.pdbx_description
1 polymer ?
#
loop_
_entity_poly.entity_id
_entity_poly.type
_entity_poly.pdbx_seq_one_letter_code
_entity_poly.pdbx_strand_id
1 'polypeptide(L)'
;MKYNFLIENPSNKFYSVDSRDIDTAQGDLDIIFPQELIDMYTNIGYGFIKGSRQNVNRLMDPLSIRDFRLKQNDFEFFPDIEVYDDLEDELIFFEANESAMISIGLSNGKAGIIFYDEFKIADTLNDFLEKVAKNDMYYMGLID
;
A
#
# COMPACT_ATOMS: atom_id res chain seq x y z
N MET A 1 -17.96 8.57 -5.76
CA MET A 1 -16.58 9.10 -5.70
C MET A 1 -15.63 7.93 -5.93
N LYS A 2 -14.41 8.16 -6.43
CA LYS A 2 -13.37 7.12 -6.46
C LYS A 2 -13.20 6.58 -5.02
N TYR A 3 -13.12 5.25 -4.85
CA TYR A 3 -13.03 4.57 -3.54
C TYR A 3 -14.27 4.54 -2.62
N ASN A 4 -15.47 4.96 -3.08
CA ASN A 4 -16.69 4.93 -2.24
C ASN A 4 -16.99 3.56 -1.59
N PHE A 5 -16.71 2.47 -2.30
CA PHE A 5 -16.93 1.11 -1.83
C PHE A 5 -16.16 0.80 -0.52
N LEU A 6 -15.08 1.53 -0.23
CA LEU A 6 -14.32 1.39 1.01
C LEU A 6 -15.03 2.00 2.22
N ILE A 7 -15.69 3.15 2.05
CA ILE A 7 -16.39 3.85 3.14
C ILE A 7 -17.82 3.33 3.34
N GLU A 8 -18.43 2.76 2.28
CA GLU A 8 -19.75 2.15 2.34
C GLU A 8 -19.76 0.84 3.16
N ASN A 9 -18.60 0.20 3.33
CA ASN A 9 -18.46 -0.97 4.18
C ASN A 9 -18.07 -0.54 5.62
N PRO A 10 -18.99 -0.59 6.60
CA PRO A 10 -18.73 -0.14 7.97
C PRO A 10 -17.76 -1.04 8.74
N SER A 11 -17.38 -2.19 8.18
CA SER A 11 -16.37 -3.07 8.78
C SER A 11 -14.95 -2.61 8.49
N ASN A 12 -14.77 -1.73 7.50
CA ASN A 12 -13.50 -1.09 7.22
C ASN A 12 -13.23 0.01 8.25
N LYS A 13 -11.96 0.31 8.50
CA LYS A 13 -11.56 1.37 9.44
C LYS A 13 -10.49 2.23 8.80
N PHE A 14 -10.82 3.50 8.57
CA PHE A 14 -9.89 4.47 8.01
C PHE A 14 -9.69 5.65 8.95
N TYR A 15 -8.51 6.24 8.88
CA TYR A 15 -8.07 7.38 9.65
C TYR A 15 -7.53 8.45 8.70
N SER A 16 -7.83 9.71 8.99
CA SER A 16 -7.38 10.85 8.19
C SER A 16 -5.85 10.94 8.20
N VAL A 17 -5.27 11.28 7.04
CA VAL A 17 -3.85 11.58 6.90
C VAL A 17 -3.66 13.10 7.00
N ASP A 18 -2.63 13.53 7.74
CA ASP A 18 -2.17 14.93 7.69
C ASP A 18 -1.31 15.12 6.43
N SER A 19 -1.58 16.16 5.64
CA SER A 19 -0.80 16.42 4.42
C SER A 19 0.69 16.61 4.72
N ARG A 20 1.03 17.09 5.93
CA ARG A 20 2.42 17.23 6.37
C ARG A 20 3.14 15.90 6.50
N ASP A 21 2.43 14.81 6.80
CA ASP A 21 3.01 13.47 6.87
C ASP A 21 3.37 12.95 5.47
N ILE A 22 2.56 13.31 4.46
CA ILE A 22 2.88 13.03 3.04
C ILE A 22 4.13 13.81 2.64
N ASP A 23 4.16 15.11 2.91
CA ASP A 23 5.31 15.97 2.58
C ASP A 23 6.60 15.49 3.29
N THR A 24 6.49 15.09 4.55
CA THR A 24 7.60 14.57 5.35
C THR A 24 8.11 13.25 4.77
N ALA A 25 7.23 12.29 4.50
CA ALA A 25 7.62 11.00 3.94
C ALA A 25 8.30 11.15 2.57
N GLN A 26 7.75 11.99 1.69
CA GLN A 26 8.35 12.24 0.37
C GLN A 26 9.72 12.93 0.49
N GLY A 27 9.86 13.91 1.40
CA GLY A 27 11.11 14.63 1.62
C GLY A 27 12.20 13.76 2.25
N ASP A 28 11.84 12.94 3.25
CA ASP A 28 12.77 12.03 3.92
C ASP A 28 13.29 10.94 2.97
N LEU A 29 12.47 10.50 2.01
CA LEU A 29 12.82 9.46 1.03
C LEU A 29 13.41 9.99 -0.28
N ASP A 30 13.33 11.29 -0.55
CA ASP A 30 13.57 11.89 -1.87
C ASP A 30 12.75 11.21 -3.00
N ILE A 31 11.48 10.88 -2.70
CA ILE A 31 10.56 10.16 -3.60
C ILE A 31 9.24 10.93 -3.68
N ILE A 32 8.67 11.03 -4.88
CA ILE A 32 7.31 11.54 -5.09
C ILE A 32 6.33 10.36 -5.13
N PHE A 33 5.32 10.39 -4.26
CA PHE A 33 4.30 9.35 -4.23
C PHE A 33 3.41 9.42 -5.50
N PRO A 34 2.93 8.27 -6.00
CA PRO A 34 1.99 8.26 -7.12
C PRO A 34 0.72 9.06 -6.79
N GLN A 35 0.21 9.83 -7.76
CA GLN A 35 -0.96 10.68 -7.55
C GLN A 35 -2.18 9.90 -7.03
N GLU A 36 -2.37 8.64 -7.46
CA GLU A 36 -3.47 7.81 -6.96
C GLU A 36 -3.36 7.53 -5.45
N LEU A 37 -2.15 7.36 -4.94
CA LEU A 37 -1.91 7.13 -3.51
C LEU A 37 -2.13 8.42 -2.71
N ILE A 38 -1.68 9.57 -3.23
CA ILE A 38 -1.95 10.90 -2.65
C ILE A 38 -3.45 11.18 -2.60
N ASP A 39 -4.17 10.90 -3.68
CA ASP A 39 -5.62 11.06 -3.76
C ASP A 39 -6.32 10.14 -2.76
N MET A 40 -5.84 8.91 -2.59
CA MET A 40 -6.39 7.97 -1.60
C MET A 40 -6.23 8.50 -0.17
N TYR A 41 -5.04 8.98 0.19
CA TYR A 41 -4.78 9.59 1.49
C TYR A 41 -5.62 10.84 1.75
N THR A 42 -5.76 11.69 0.73
CA THR A 42 -6.50 12.96 0.85
C THR A 42 -8.00 12.74 0.99
N ASN A 43 -8.56 11.79 0.22
CA ASN A 43 -10.00 11.60 0.14
C ASN A 43 -10.55 10.62 1.17
N ILE A 44 -9.76 9.62 1.57
CA ILE A 44 -10.21 8.53 2.44
C ILE A 44 -9.29 8.34 3.64
N GLY A 45 -7.97 8.41 3.43
CA GLY A 45 -6.95 8.22 4.45
C GLY A 45 -6.25 6.87 4.37
N TYR A 46 -5.80 6.37 5.53
CA TYR A 46 -5.11 5.08 5.67
C TYR A 46 -5.86 4.18 6.66
N GLY A 47 -5.55 2.88 6.71
CA GLY A 47 -6.17 1.98 7.67
C GLY A 47 -6.44 0.60 7.09
N PHE A 48 -7.55 -0.01 7.49
CA PHE A 48 -7.79 -1.44 7.34
C PHE A 48 -9.04 -1.73 6.51
N ILE A 49 -8.88 -2.60 5.51
CA ILE A 49 -9.96 -3.16 4.72
C ILE A 49 -10.38 -4.48 5.36
N LYS A 50 -11.69 -4.68 5.56
CA LYS A 50 -12.20 -5.90 6.18
C LYS A 50 -11.89 -7.11 5.30
N GLY A 51 -10.93 -7.92 5.75
CA GLY A 51 -10.53 -9.16 5.12
C GLY A 51 -11.18 -10.43 5.69
N SER A 52 -10.77 -11.54 5.07
CA SER A 52 -10.92 -12.90 5.59
C SER A 52 -10.19 -13.08 6.93
N ARG A 53 -10.47 -14.16 7.65
CA ARG A 53 -9.87 -14.39 8.97
C ARG A 53 -8.38 -14.72 8.79
N GLN A 54 -7.51 -13.72 8.96
CA GLN A 54 -6.04 -13.74 9.21
C GLN A 54 -5.29 -12.65 8.45
N ASN A 55 -5.88 -12.03 7.42
CA ASN A 55 -5.22 -10.94 6.69
C ASN A 55 -5.35 -9.61 7.43
N VAL A 56 -4.26 -8.85 7.42
CA VAL A 56 -4.16 -7.51 8.01
C VAL A 56 -4.88 -6.51 7.10
N ASN A 57 -4.63 -6.59 5.79
CA ASN A 57 -5.17 -5.70 4.75
C ASN A 57 -5.09 -4.22 5.12
N ARG A 58 -3.90 -3.80 5.51
CA ARG A 58 -3.62 -2.42 5.93
C ARG A 58 -3.06 -1.63 4.77
N LEU A 59 -3.78 -0.57 4.39
CA LEU A 59 -3.21 0.56 3.69
C LEU A 59 -2.36 1.36 4.68
N MET A 60 -1.05 1.39 4.45
CA MET A 60 -0.09 2.04 5.34
C MET A 60 -0.24 3.56 5.26
N ASP A 61 -0.05 4.26 6.38
CA ASP A 61 0.10 5.72 6.38
C ASP A 61 1.46 6.14 5.78
N PRO A 62 1.63 7.42 5.39
CA PRO A 62 2.87 7.89 4.78
C PRO A 62 4.12 7.66 5.62
N LEU A 63 4.03 7.82 6.95
CA LEU A 63 5.19 7.66 7.83
C LEU A 63 5.56 6.18 8.00
N SER A 64 4.58 5.28 8.02
CA SER A 64 4.84 3.83 7.96
C SER A 64 5.50 3.41 6.65
N ILE A 65 5.12 3.99 5.50
CA ILE A 65 5.81 3.74 4.21
C ILE A 65 7.27 4.18 4.29
N ARG A 66 7.52 5.39 4.82
CA ARG A 66 8.87 5.88 5.06
C ARG A 66 9.65 4.94 5.99
N ASP A 67 9.05 4.56 7.10
CA ASP A 67 9.71 3.75 8.11
C ASP A 67 10.04 2.35 7.59
N PHE A 68 9.18 1.78 6.74
CA PHE A 68 9.46 0.54 6.04
C PHE A 68 10.67 0.69 5.11
N ARG A 69 10.67 1.73 4.26
CA ARG A 69 11.77 1.99 3.31
C ARG A 69 13.11 2.25 4.00
N LEU A 70 13.09 2.91 5.16
CA LEU A 70 14.27 3.20 5.97
C LEU A 70 14.63 2.09 6.98
N LYS A 71 13.80 1.03 7.08
CA LYS A 71 13.96 -0.08 8.03
C LYS A 71 14.09 0.37 9.48
N GLN A 72 13.21 1.27 9.90
CA GLN A 72 13.25 1.88 11.23
C GLN A 72 11.92 1.72 11.96
N ASN A 73 11.91 2.05 13.26
CA ASN A 73 10.74 1.98 14.13
C ASN A 73 10.12 0.58 14.11
N ASP A 74 8.85 0.46 13.74
CA ASP A 74 8.11 -0.81 13.70
C ASP A 74 8.72 -1.83 12.72
N PHE A 75 9.58 -1.38 11.80
CA PHE A 75 10.20 -2.22 10.76
C PHE A 75 11.68 -2.54 11.00
N GLU A 76 12.27 -2.10 12.11
CA GLU A 76 13.69 -2.38 12.44
C GLU A 76 13.99 -3.88 12.52
N PHE A 77 13.01 -4.67 12.97
CA PHE A 77 13.14 -6.13 13.13
C PHE A 77 12.13 -6.90 12.25
N PHE A 78 11.64 -6.27 11.17
CA PHE A 78 10.75 -6.95 10.25
C PHE A 78 11.49 -8.13 9.58
N PRO A 79 10.96 -9.37 9.65
CA PRO A 79 11.61 -10.53 9.06
C PRO A 79 11.83 -10.36 7.56
N ASP A 80 13.00 -10.77 7.08
CA ASP A 80 13.37 -10.78 5.67
C ASP A 80 13.19 -9.41 4.97
N ILE A 81 13.25 -8.28 5.68
CA ILE A 81 13.04 -6.94 5.11
C ILE A 81 14.06 -6.58 4.00
N GLU A 82 15.22 -7.24 4.00
CA GLU A 82 16.24 -7.13 2.95
C GLU A 82 15.77 -7.56 1.57
N VAL A 83 14.71 -8.38 1.45
CA VAL A 83 14.17 -8.77 0.13
C VAL A 83 13.59 -7.58 -0.65
N TYR A 84 13.34 -6.46 0.03
CA TYR A 84 12.78 -5.24 -0.55
C TYR A 84 13.85 -4.18 -0.87
N ASP A 85 15.14 -4.47 -0.67
CA ASP A 85 16.21 -3.49 -0.88
C ASP A 85 16.34 -3.04 -2.35
N ASP A 86 16.05 -3.95 -3.27
CA ASP A 86 16.17 -3.74 -4.72
C ASP A 86 14.97 -2.97 -5.33
N LEU A 87 13.97 -2.60 -4.53
CA LEU A 87 12.81 -1.81 -4.97
C LEU A 87 13.18 -0.33 -5.14
N GLU A 88 13.89 0.01 -6.22
CA GLU A 88 14.22 1.40 -6.55
C GLU A 88 13.02 2.17 -7.14
N ASP A 89 12.23 1.51 -7.98
CA ASP A 89 11.12 2.11 -8.75
C ASP A 89 9.74 1.84 -8.14
N GLU A 90 9.67 1.30 -6.92
CA GLU A 90 8.45 0.85 -6.26
C GLU A 90 8.45 1.21 -4.77
N LEU A 91 7.27 1.33 -4.17
CA LEU A 91 7.09 1.55 -2.74
C LEU A 91 6.17 0.50 -2.14
N ILE A 92 6.57 -0.10 -1.02
CA ILE A 92 5.64 -0.85 -0.18
C ILE A 92 4.63 0.11 0.43
N PHE A 93 3.34 -0.14 0.18
CA PHE A 93 2.25 0.74 0.63
C PHE A 93 1.12 -0.02 1.32
N PHE A 94 1.11 -1.36 1.19
CA PHE A 94 0.02 -2.18 1.70
C PHE A 94 0.54 -3.49 2.31
N GLU A 95 0.13 -3.74 3.54
CA GLU A 95 0.42 -4.95 4.30
C GLU A 95 -0.78 -5.89 4.18
N ALA A 96 -0.65 -6.93 3.35
CA ALA A 96 -1.72 -7.89 3.14
C ALA A 96 -1.88 -8.82 4.35
N ASN A 97 -0.77 -9.34 4.86
CA ASN A 97 -0.70 -10.15 6.09
C ASN A 97 0.69 -10.02 6.72
N GLU A 98 0.96 -10.83 7.76
CA GLU A 98 2.21 -10.81 8.53
C GLU A 98 3.48 -11.09 7.70
N SER A 99 3.36 -11.60 6.47
CA SER A 99 4.50 -11.99 5.62
C SER A 99 4.39 -11.51 4.18
N ALA A 100 3.33 -10.79 3.81
CA ALA A 100 3.07 -10.37 2.43
C ALA A 100 2.88 -8.86 2.34
N MET A 101 3.84 -8.21 1.71
CA MET A 101 3.83 -6.79 1.39
C MET A 101 3.56 -6.56 -0.10
N ILE A 102 2.81 -5.52 -0.40
CA ILE A 102 2.39 -5.16 -1.76
C ILE A 102 3.01 -3.80 -2.11
N SER A 103 3.60 -3.71 -3.31
CA SER A 103 4.25 -2.51 -3.80
C SER A 103 3.40 -1.76 -4.82
N ILE A 104 3.65 -0.45 -4.93
CA ILE A 104 3.11 0.42 -5.98
C ILE A 104 4.26 1.05 -6.76
N GLY A 105 4.19 1.01 -8.08
CA GLY A 105 5.19 1.62 -8.94
C GLY A 105 5.21 3.15 -8.84
N LEU A 106 6.41 3.72 -8.83
CA LEU A 106 6.68 5.15 -8.70
C LEU A 106 6.74 5.88 -10.03
N SER A 107 7.43 5.30 -11.02
CA SER A 107 7.85 6.01 -12.23
C SER A 107 7.99 5.09 -13.45
N ASN A 108 8.65 5.55 -14.52
CA ASN A 108 9.09 4.74 -15.66
C ASN A 108 8.00 3.90 -16.36
N GLY A 109 6.79 4.45 -16.48
CA GLY A 109 5.65 3.73 -17.08
C GLY A 109 5.01 2.68 -16.18
N LYS A 110 5.49 2.55 -14.93
CA LYS A 110 4.92 1.71 -13.87
C LYS A 110 4.14 2.50 -12.81
N ALA A 111 4.13 3.83 -12.89
CA ALA A 111 3.47 4.68 -11.91
C ALA A 111 2.02 4.25 -11.66
N GLY A 112 1.70 3.87 -10.42
CA GLY A 112 0.36 3.42 -10.01
C GLY A 112 0.03 1.95 -10.27
N ILE A 113 0.90 1.20 -10.96
CA ILE A 113 0.77 -0.26 -11.12
C ILE A 113 1.08 -0.93 -9.78
N ILE A 114 0.36 -2.00 -9.46
CA ILE A 114 0.48 -2.72 -8.19
C ILE A 114 1.15 -4.07 -8.41
N PHE A 115 2.14 -4.37 -7.58
CA PHE A 115 2.89 -5.62 -7.64
C PHE A 115 2.86 -6.36 -6.31
N TYR A 116 2.92 -7.69 -6.39
CA TYR A 116 3.32 -8.56 -5.30
C TYR A 116 4.57 -9.28 -5.75
N ASP A 117 5.69 -8.97 -5.10
CA ASP A 117 7.01 -9.34 -5.59
C ASP A 117 7.19 -8.84 -7.04
N GLU A 118 7.71 -9.66 -7.94
CA GLU A 118 7.84 -9.37 -9.38
C GLU A 118 6.53 -9.40 -10.18
N PHE A 119 5.43 -9.87 -9.60
CA PHE A 119 4.17 -10.09 -10.31
C PHE A 119 3.29 -8.85 -10.31
N LYS A 120 2.92 -8.38 -11.51
CA LYS A 120 1.90 -7.35 -11.67
C LYS A 120 0.51 -7.91 -11.32
N ILE A 121 -0.12 -7.38 -10.27
CA ILE A 121 -1.42 -7.85 -9.77
C ILE A 121 -2.59 -6.89 -10.02
N ALA A 122 -2.31 -5.62 -10.35
CA ALA A 122 -3.32 -4.65 -10.80
C ALA A 122 -2.71 -3.51 -11.64
N ASP A 123 -3.51 -2.93 -12.54
CA ASP A 123 -3.10 -1.79 -13.38
C ASP A 123 -3.12 -0.45 -12.63
N THR A 124 -3.95 -0.34 -11.59
CA THR A 124 -4.16 0.89 -10.81
C THR A 124 -4.43 0.56 -9.35
N LEU A 125 -4.22 1.54 -8.47
CA LEU A 125 -4.59 1.43 -7.06
C LEU A 125 -6.10 1.16 -6.87
N ASN A 126 -6.96 1.80 -7.67
CA ASN A 126 -8.41 1.57 -7.58
C ASN A 126 -8.80 0.13 -7.94
N ASP A 127 -8.24 -0.42 -9.02
CA ASP A 127 -8.49 -1.81 -9.43
C ASP A 127 -8.03 -2.80 -8.35
N PHE A 128 -6.85 -2.59 -7.77
CA PHE A 128 -6.36 -3.39 -6.65
C PHE A 128 -7.33 -3.36 -5.46
N LEU A 129 -7.70 -2.16 -4.98
CA LEU A 129 -8.54 -2.02 -3.80
C LEU A 129 -9.95 -2.60 -4.03
N GLU A 130 -10.52 -2.47 -5.23
CA GLU A 130 -11.79 -3.10 -5.58
C GLU A 130 -11.73 -4.63 -5.56
N LYS A 131 -10.62 -5.20 -6.03
CA LYS A 131 -10.40 -6.65 -6.00
C LYS A 131 -10.19 -7.15 -4.57
N VAL A 132 -9.37 -6.47 -3.76
CA VAL A 132 -9.16 -6.79 -2.33
C VAL A 132 -10.47 -6.72 -1.55
N ALA A 133 -11.30 -5.71 -1.78
CA ALA A 133 -12.59 -5.58 -1.11
C ALA A 133 -13.57 -6.73 -1.42
N LYS A 134 -13.41 -7.42 -2.55
CA LYS A 134 -14.21 -8.59 -2.96
C LYS A 134 -13.59 -9.91 -2.53
N ASN A 135 -12.28 -10.04 -2.71
CA ASN A 135 -11.48 -11.22 -2.38
C ASN A 135 -10.05 -10.75 -2.05
N ASP A 136 -9.70 -10.75 -0.77
CA ASP A 136 -8.42 -10.23 -0.27
C ASP A 136 -7.22 -11.15 -0.55
N MET A 137 -7.45 -12.30 -1.18
CA MET A 137 -6.42 -13.23 -1.65
C MET A 137 -6.46 -13.42 -3.17
N TYR A 138 -7.12 -12.54 -3.93
CA TYR A 138 -7.31 -12.73 -5.38
C TYR A 138 -6.00 -12.92 -6.15
N TYR A 139 -4.93 -12.24 -5.71
CA TYR A 139 -3.63 -12.26 -6.37
C TYR A 139 -2.88 -13.57 -6.17
N MET A 140 -3.22 -14.37 -5.15
CA MET A 140 -2.62 -15.70 -4.95
C MET A 140 -2.84 -16.63 -6.14
N GLY A 141 -3.95 -16.47 -6.88
CA GLY A 141 -4.19 -17.23 -8.12
C GLY A 141 -3.52 -16.65 -9.37
N LEU A 142 -2.73 -15.58 -9.24
CA LEU A 142 -1.97 -14.95 -10.34
C LEU A 142 -0.48 -15.31 -10.31
N ILE A 143 -0.02 -15.98 -9.24
CA ILE A 143 1.40 -16.19 -8.92
C ILE A 143 1.78 -17.68 -9.10
N ASP A 144 1.07 -18.38 -9.99
CA ASP A 144 1.35 -19.80 -10.32
C ASP A 144 2.57 -19.97 -11.23
#